data_AF-A0A4P6FBW6-F1
#
_entry.id   AF-A0A4P6FBW6-F1
#
_cell.length_a   1.000
_cell.length_b   1.000
_cell.length_c   1.000
_cell.angle_alpha   90.00
_cell.angle_beta   90.00
_cell.angle_gamma   90.00
#
_symmetry.space_group_name_H-M   'P 1'
#
loop_
_entity.id
_entity.type
_entity.pdbx_description
1 polymer ?
#
loop_
_entity_poly.entity_id
_entity_poly.type
_entity_poly.pdbx_seq_one_letter_code
_entity_poly.pdbx_strand_id
1 'polypeptide(L)'
;MRRRLLPVIGVVALLAAVVVAAATGSGWTMIPPGAQLAVEPAVAPPPPTPLPTLSPGPADPHDTGIDWLLGVLVALAIVLLLLVLAATARRVGAWRRAEKIEPVDVDHLESGLGMPGSAIDLPVLADAVDAALARLDAAATPTDAVVAAWVSLEDAAATHGWERHPSETSTEFTSRLLGVSPAPAPHTATLRGLYQQARFTTHPVAPGDVARARTALEAIARALEGRPA
;
A
#
# COMPACT_ATOMS: atom_id res chain seq x y z
N MET A 1 10.92 -1.41 -3.81
CA MET A 1 9.60 -1.96 -3.38
C MET A 1 9.59 -2.69 -2.02
N ARG A 2 10.70 -3.27 -1.53
CA ARG A 2 10.73 -4.05 -0.26
C ARG A 2 10.43 -3.25 1.03
N ARG A 3 10.64 -1.93 1.04
CA ARG A 3 10.48 -1.08 2.24
C ARG A 3 9.02 -0.78 2.64
N ARG A 4 8.04 -0.89 1.73
CA ARG A 4 6.62 -0.69 2.07
C ARG A 4 5.94 -1.96 2.61
N LEU A 5 6.60 -3.11 2.50
CA LEU A 5 6.16 -4.37 3.12
C LEU A 5 6.65 -4.48 4.57
N LEU A 6 7.75 -3.83 4.94
CA LEU A 6 8.26 -3.81 6.32
C LEU A 6 7.25 -3.32 7.37
N PRO A 7 6.49 -2.22 7.17
CA PRO A 7 5.48 -1.82 8.15
C PRO A 7 4.30 -2.79 8.21
N VAL A 8 3.91 -3.39 7.07
CA VAL A 8 2.82 -4.39 7.02
C VAL A 8 3.24 -5.68 7.72
N ILE A 9 4.44 -6.17 7.43
CA ILE A 9 5.06 -7.32 8.11
C ILE A 9 5.22 -7.02 9.60
N GLY A 10 5.62 -5.80 9.96
CA GLY A 10 5.73 -5.35 11.35
C GLY A 10 4.39 -5.37 12.09
N VAL A 11 3.32 -4.88 11.46
CA VAL A 11 1.96 -4.91 12.02
C VAL A 11 1.45 -6.35 12.15
N VAL A 12 1.68 -7.20 11.15
CA VAL A 12 1.28 -8.62 11.20
C VAL A 12 2.08 -9.37 12.27
N ALA A 13 3.39 -9.14 12.38
CA ALA A 13 4.23 -9.74 13.41
C ALA A 13 3.86 -9.25 14.82
N LEU A 14 3.54 -7.96 14.97
CA LEU A 14 3.06 -7.39 16.23
C LEU A 14 1.72 -8.01 16.65
N LEU A 15 0.77 -8.12 15.71
CA LEU A 15 -0.53 -8.76 15.97
C LEU A 15 -0.37 -10.24 16.32
N ALA A 16 0.49 -10.97 15.60
CA ALA A 16 0.81 -12.37 15.92
C ALA A 16 1.43 -12.50 17.32
N ALA A 17 2.36 -11.61 17.68
CA ALA A 17 2.98 -11.60 19.00
C ALA A 17 1.97 -11.30 20.12
N VAL A 18 1.04 -10.36 19.91
CA VAL A 18 -0.05 -10.06 20.86
C VAL A 18 -0.98 -11.27 21.03
N VAL A 19 -1.33 -11.97 19.95
CA VAL A 19 -2.16 -13.18 20.00
C VAL A 19 -1.46 -14.31 20.75
N VAL A 20 -0.17 -14.54 20.49
CA VAL A 20 0.62 -15.54 21.22
C VAL A 20 0.73 -15.18 22.70
N ALA A 21 0.99 -13.91 23.02
CA ALA A 21 1.07 -13.44 24.41
C ALA A 21 -0.27 -13.55 25.16
N ALA A 22 -1.39 -13.32 24.47
CA ALA A 22 -2.72 -13.51 25.04
C ALA A 22 -3.05 -15.00 25.25
N ALA A 23 -2.61 -15.87 24.34
CA ALA A 23 -2.81 -17.33 24.47
C ALA A 23 -1.90 -17.96 25.53
N THR A 24 -0.72 -17.40 25.80
CA THR A 24 0.21 -17.88 26.84
C THR A 24 0.09 -17.14 28.16
N GLY A 25 -0.73 -16.09 28.23
CA GLY A 25 -1.07 -15.35 29.44
C GLY A 25 -1.87 -16.24 30.39
N SER A 26 -1.16 -17.05 31.17
CA SER A 26 -1.74 -17.94 32.17
C SER A 26 -2.60 -17.15 33.17
N GLY A 27 -3.81 -17.66 33.40
CA GLY A 27 -4.78 -17.04 34.30
C GLY A 27 -4.18 -16.76 35.68
N TRP A 28 -4.35 -15.52 36.14
CA TRP A 28 -3.98 -15.12 37.50
C TRP A 28 -4.76 -15.95 38.52
N THR A 29 -4.09 -16.86 39.21
CA THR A 29 -4.68 -17.59 40.35
C THR A 29 -4.43 -16.79 41.63
N MET A 30 -5.44 -16.05 42.08
CA MET A 30 -5.44 -15.52 43.44
C MET A 30 -5.76 -16.66 44.41
N ILE A 31 -4.76 -17.12 45.16
CA ILE A 31 -4.97 -18.00 46.31
C ILE A 31 -5.47 -17.10 47.46
N PRO A 32 -6.72 -17.24 47.95
CA PRO A 32 -7.17 -16.45 49.09
C PRO A 32 -6.32 -16.78 50.32
N PRO A 33 -5.73 -15.78 51.01
CA PRO A 33 -4.95 -16.02 52.21
C PRO A 33 -5.92 -16.34 53.35
N GLY A 34 -6.09 -17.64 53.64
CA GLY A 34 -6.98 -18.09 54.72
C GLY A 34 -7.12 -19.61 54.87
N ALA A 35 -6.68 -20.42 53.90
CA ALA A 35 -6.74 -21.88 53.98
C ALA A 35 -5.60 -22.50 54.83
N GLN A 36 -5.24 -21.88 55.95
CA GLN A 36 -4.52 -22.55 57.03
C GLN A 36 -5.55 -22.85 58.12
N LEU A 37 -6.28 -23.95 57.95
CA LEU A 37 -7.12 -24.49 59.01
C LEU A 37 -6.21 -24.80 60.20
N ALA A 38 -6.48 -24.12 61.32
CA ALA A 38 -5.91 -24.47 62.61
C ALA A 38 -6.14 -25.96 62.85
N VAL A 39 -5.08 -26.68 63.21
CA VAL A 39 -5.19 -28.05 63.73
C VAL A 39 -5.90 -27.94 65.09
N GLU A 40 -7.20 -28.21 65.09
CA GLU A 40 -7.97 -28.39 66.32
C GLU A 40 -7.62 -29.76 66.93
N PRO A 41 -7.34 -29.87 68.25
CA PRO A 41 -7.00 -31.15 68.87
C PRO A 41 -8.18 -32.13 68.80
N ALA A 42 -7.88 -33.36 68.38
CA ALA A 42 -8.86 -34.43 68.20
C ALA A 42 -9.63 -34.75 69.49
N VAL A 43 -10.96 -34.61 69.44
CA VAL A 43 -11.90 -35.30 70.33
C VAL A 43 -12.41 -36.55 69.62
N ALA A 44 -12.50 -37.67 70.35
CA ALA A 44 -12.79 -39.01 69.85
C ALA A 44 -14.10 -39.11 69.03
N PRO A 45 -14.18 -40.01 68.02
CA PRO A 45 -15.31 -40.06 67.10
C PRO A 45 -16.54 -40.79 67.68
N PRO A 46 -17.78 -40.28 67.47
CA PRO A 46 -19.01 -41.10 67.54
C PRO A 46 -19.14 -42.02 66.30
N PRO A 47 -19.98 -43.08 66.34
CA PRO A 47 -20.05 -44.10 65.30
C PRO A 47 -20.41 -43.53 63.91
N PRO A 48 -19.92 -44.16 62.81
CA PRO A 48 -20.02 -43.57 61.48
C PRO A 48 -21.48 -43.53 61.01
N THR A 49 -21.98 -42.33 60.78
CA THR A 49 -23.14 -42.12 59.91
C THR A 49 -22.66 -42.29 58.46
N PRO A 50 -23.35 -43.04 57.58
CA PRO A 50 -22.92 -43.13 56.19
C PRO A 50 -23.06 -41.75 55.54
N LEU A 51 -21.93 -41.08 55.28
CA LEU A 51 -21.92 -39.90 54.43
C LEU A 51 -22.29 -40.33 53.00
N PRO A 52 -23.10 -39.54 52.27
CA PRO A 52 -23.18 -39.73 50.83
C PRO A 52 -21.77 -39.53 50.25
N THR A 53 -21.27 -40.57 49.57
CA THR A 53 -20.08 -40.46 48.74
C THR A 53 -20.34 -39.36 47.72
N LEU A 54 -19.70 -38.20 47.91
CA LEU A 54 -19.58 -37.21 46.85
C LEU A 54 -18.75 -37.85 45.74
N SER A 55 -19.41 -38.30 44.69
CA SER A 55 -18.74 -38.62 43.42
C SER A 55 -17.89 -37.41 43.02
N PRO A 56 -16.65 -37.62 42.53
CA PRO A 56 -15.92 -36.55 41.86
C PRO A 56 -16.82 -36.06 40.72
N GLY A 57 -17.28 -34.82 40.81
CA GLY A 57 -17.97 -34.16 39.70
C GLY A 57 -17.07 -34.20 38.47
N PRO A 58 -17.63 -34.31 37.26
CA PRO A 58 -16.84 -34.30 36.04
C PRO A 58 -15.95 -33.07 36.05
N ALA A 59 -14.65 -33.24 35.76
CA ALA A 59 -13.74 -32.13 35.57
C ALA A 59 -14.37 -31.14 34.60
N ASP A 60 -14.51 -29.87 35.03
CA ASP A 60 -15.08 -28.81 34.21
C ASP A 60 -14.41 -28.83 32.82
N PRO A 61 -15.18 -28.96 31.72
CA PRO A 61 -14.62 -28.87 30.40
C PRO A 61 -13.99 -27.48 30.27
N HIS A 62 -12.68 -27.47 30.01
CA HIS A 62 -11.89 -26.26 29.85
C HIS A 62 -12.62 -25.22 28.98
N ASP A 63 -12.80 -24.04 29.54
CA ASP A 63 -12.58 -22.74 28.89
C ASP A 63 -13.13 -22.58 27.46
N THR A 64 -14.36 -23.04 27.22
CA THR A 64 -15.04 -22.91 25.91
C THR A 64 -15.28 -21.46 25.50
N GLY A 65 -15.14 -20.49 26.43
CA GLY A 65 -15.32 -19.06 26.19
C GLY A 65 -14.17 -18.37 25.46
N ILE A 66 -12.94 -18.91 25.50
CA ILE A 66 -11.77 -18.29 24.86
C ILE A 66 -11.54 -18.84 23.43
N ASP A 67 -11.87 -20.11 23.19
CA ASP A 67 -11.67 -20.77 21.90
C ASP A 67 -12.53 -20.16 20.77
N TRP A 68 -13.79 -19.81 21.04
CA TRP A 68 -14.65 -19.17 20.01
C TRP A 68 -14.19 -17.74 19.71
N LEU A 69 -13.69 -17.02 20.72
CA LEU A 69 -13.16 -15.66 20.57
C LEU A 69 -11.88 -15.66 19.73
N LEU A 70 -10.98 -16.63 19.97
CA LEU A 70 -9.80 -16.87 19.14
C LEU A 70 -10.20 -17.20 17.69
N GLY A 71 -11.20 -18.06 17.49
CA GLY A 71 -11.73 -18.38 16.16
C GLY A 71 -12.23 -17.15 15.40
N VAL A 72 -13.00 -16.28 16.06
CA VAL A 72 -13.51 -15.02 15.48
C VAL A 72 -12.36 -14.06 15.14
N LEU A 73 -11.36 -13.94 16.02
CA LEU A 73 -10.21 -13.07 15.80
C LEU A 73 -9.36 -13.52 14.60
N VAL A 74 -9.13 -14.83 14.48
CA VAL A 74 -8.41 -15.43 13.35
C VAL A 74 -9.20 -15.22 12.04
N ALA A 75 -10.51 -15.45 12.06
CA ALA A 75 -11.36 -15.21 10.91
C ALA A 75 -11.31 -13.74 10.47
N LEU A 76 -11.38 -12.79 11.42
CA LEU A 76 -11.27 -11.36 11.14
C LEU A 76 -9.91 -10.98 10.55
N ALA A 77 -8.82 -11.56 11.09
CA ALA A 77 -7.47 -11.34 10.57
C ALA A 77 -7.31 -11.86 9.12
N ILE A 78 -7.88 -13.03 8.80
CA ILE A 78 -7.89 -13.58 7.44
C ILE A 78 -8.69 -12.67 6.50
N VAL A 79 -9.87 -12.21 6.90
CA VAL A 79 -10.68 -11.29 6.10
C VAL A 79 -9.92 -9.98 5.83
N LEU A 80 -9.28 -9.41 6.85
CA LEU A 80 -8.48 -8.19 6.69
C LEU A 80 -7.30 -8.41 5.73
N LEU A 81 -6.60 -9.54 5.84
CA LEU A 81 -5.51 -9.93 4.94
C LEU A 81 -6.01 -10.04 3.49
N LEU A 82 -7.14 -10.70 3.26
CA LEU A 82 -7.75 -10.85 1.94
C LEU A 82 -8.19 -9.50 1.35
N LEU A 83 -8.72 -8.59 2.16
CA LEU A 83 -9.09 -7.24 1.72
C LEU A 83 -7.85 -6.43 1.31
N VAL A 84 -6.76 -6.52 2.06
CA VAL A 84 -5.49 -5.87 1.72
C VAL A 84 -4.91 -6.45 0.42
N LEU A 85 -4.93 -7.77 0.24
CA LEU A 85 -4.54 -8.45 -1.00
C LEU A 85 -5.42 -8.03 -2.19
N ALA A 86 -6.74 -7.98 -2.01
CA ALA A 86 -7.66 -7.55 -3.05
C ALA A 86 -7.49 -6.07 -3.41
N ALA A 87 -7.29 -5.19 -2.43
CA ALA A 87 -7.06 -3.76 -2.68
C ALA A 87 -5.73 -3.50 -3.40
N THR A 88 -4.67 -4.23 -3.01
CA THR A 88 -3.36 -4.17 -3.69
C THR A 88 -3.43 -4.74 -5.10
N ALA A 89 -4.09 -5.89 -5.28
CA ALA A 89 -4.32 -6.49 -6.60
C ALA A 89 -5.19 -5.60 -7.50
N ARG A 90 -6.20 -4.90 -6.97
CA ARG A 90 -7.01 -3.94 -7.72
C ARG A 90 -6.22 -2.70 -8.12
N ARG A 91 -5.38 -2.15 -7.22
CA ARG A 91 -4.49 -1.02 -7.58
C ARG A 91 -3.50 -1.41 -8.67
N VAL A 92 -2.82 -2.55 -8.53
CA VAL A 92 -1.89 -3.06 -9.56
C VAL A 92 -2.63 -3.42 -10.85
N GLY A 93 -3.80 -4.05 -10.75
CA GLY A 93 -4.62 -4.45 -11.89
C GLY A 93 -5.28 -3.28 -12.63
N ALA A 94 -5.60 -2.18 -11.95
CA ALA A 94 -6.04 -0.94 -12.58
C ALA A 94 -4.88 -0.25 -13.31
N TRP A 95 -3.67 -0.30 -12.76
CA TRP A 95 -2.47 0.20 -13.43
C TRP A 95 -2.11 -0.63 -14.67
N ARG A 96 -2.21 -1.97 -14.58
CA ARG A 96 -1.99 -2.88 -15.72
C ARG A 96 -3.11 -2.84 -16.76
N ARG A 97 -4.36 -2.53 -16.37
CA ARG A 97 -5.48 -2.35 -17.31
C ARG A 97 -5.43 -1.02 -18.04
N ALA A 98 -4.90 0.04 -17.41
CA ALA A 98 -4.61 1.29 -18.10
C ALA A 98 -3.42 1.15 -19.09
N GLU A 99 -2.54 0.17 -18.87
CA GLU A 99 -1.46 -0.21 -19.80
C GLU A 99 -1.95 -1.08 -20.97
N LYS A 100 -3.00 -1.88 -20.76
CA LYS A 100 -3.70 -2.62 -21.82
C LYS A 100 -4.81 -1.77 -22.45
N ILE A 101 -4.46 -0.57 -22.91
CA ILE A 101 -5.16 -0.04 -24.07
C ILE A 101 -4.66 -0.91 -25.22
N GLU A 102 -5.44 -1.96 -25.50
CA GLU A 102 -5.35 -2.71 -26.74
C GLU A 102 -5.27 -1.69 -27.87
N PRO A 103 -4.31 -1.80 -28.82
CA PRO A 103 -4.32 -0.92 -29.97
C PRO A 103 -5.68 -1.14 -30.62
N VAL A 104 -6.54 -0.13 -30.52
CA VAL A 104 -7.74 -0.08 -31.34
C VAL A 104 -7.19 -0.19 -32.75
N ASP A 105 -7.54 -1.28 -33.41
CA ASP A 105 -7.30 -1.47 -34.82
C ASP A 105 -8.13 -0.39 -35.52
N VAL A 106 -7.53 0.80 -35.68
CA VAL A 106 -8.11 1.96 -36.33
C VAL A 106 -7.99 1.81 -37.84
N ASP A 107 -8.39 0.65 -38.37
CA ASP A 107 -8.81 0.57 -39.74
C ASP A 107 -10.21 1.21 -39.82
N HIS A 108 -10.23 2.40 -40.44
CA HIS A 108 -11.39 3.17 -40.88
C HIS A 108 -12.04 4.13 -39.87
N LEU A 109 -11.34 5.20 -39.50
CA LEU A 109 -11.95 6.53 -39.44
C LEU A 109 -10.99 7.56 -40.02
N GLU A 110 -11.29 8.02 -41.23
CA GLU A 110 -10.78 9.29 -41.73
C GLU A 110 -11.11 10.39 -40.70
N SER A 111 -10.10 10.86 -39.99
CA SER A 111 -10.13 12.15 -39.30
C SER A 111 -8.87 12.90 -39.69
N GLY A 112 -9.12 13.99 -40.42
CA GLY A 112 -8.15 14.68 -41.24
C GLY A 112 -7.08 15.44 -40.46
N LEU A 113 -6.05 15.80 -41.25
CA LEU A 113 -4.89 16.64 -40.93
C LEU A 113 -3.80 15.90 -40.16
N GLY A 114 -2.94 15.25 -40.92
CA GLY A 114 -1.82 14.49 -40.39
C GLY A 114 -0.80 15.33 -39.65
N MET A 115 -0.04 14.65 -38.80
CA MET A 115 1.40 14.83 -38.76
C MET A 115 2.07 13.45 -38.92
N PRO A 116 3.17 13.37 -39.70
CA PRO A 116 3.96 12.15 -39.84
C PRO A 116 4.52 11.78 -38.48
N GLY A 117 4.83 10.50 -38.25
CA GLY A 117 5.36 10.00 -36.98
C GLY A 117 6.55 10.83 -36.46
N SER A 118 6.26 11.82 -35.62
CA SER A 118 7.28 12.61 -34.97
C SER A 118 7.81 11.74 -33.83
N ALA A 119 8.98 11.15 -34.03
CA ALA A 119 9.79 10.77 -32.89
C ALA A 119 10.08 12.06 -32.11
N ILE A 120 9.86 12.04 -30.80
CA ILE A 120 10.27 13.16 -29.97
C ILE A 120 11.80 13.19 -29.96
N ASP A 121 12.38 14.39 -29.97
CA ASP A 121 13.83 14.51 -29.86
C ASP A 121 14.24 14.11 -28.42
N LEU A 122 14.99 13.03 -28.27
CA LEU A 122 15.35 12.45 -26.96
C LEU A 122 16.14 13.44 -26.10
N PRO A 123 17.17 14.15 -26.62
CA PRO A 123 17.82 15.27 -25.94
C PRO A 123 16.86 16.31 -25.38
N VAL A 124 15.86 16.72 -26.17
CA VAL A 124 14.86 17.69 -25.73
C VAL A 124 14.02 17.15 -24.56
N LEU A 125 13.61 15.89 -24.64
CA LEU A 125 12.85 15.27 -23.56
C LEU A 125 13.71 15.07 -22.31
N ALA A 126 15.02 14.86 -22.46
CA ALA A 126 15.96 14.80 -21.35
C ALA A 126 16.08 16.18 -20.66
N ASP A 127 16.25 17.26 -21.44
CA ASP A 127 16.26 18.63 -20.92
C ASP A 127 14.95 18.97 -20.20
N ALA A 128 13.81 18.52 -20.71
CA ALA A 128 12.51 18.66 -20.08
C ALA A 128 12.44 17.96 -18.71
N VAL A 129 13.02 16.76 -18.61
CA VAL A 129 13.09 15.99 -17.35
C VAL A 129 14.02 16.66 -16.35
N ASP A 130 15.13 17.23 -16.80
CA ASP A 130 16.04 17.99 -15.94
C ASP A 130 15.39 19.28 -15.41
N ALA A 131 14.65 19.99 -16.26
CA ALA A 131 13.84 21.13 -15.83
C ALA A 131 12.78 20.70 -14.80
N ALA A 132 12.12 19.56 -15.02
CA ALA A 132 11.14 19.01 -14.08
C ALA A 132 11.76 18.64 -12.73
N LEU A 133 12.97 18.05 -12.73
CA LEU A 133 13.74 17.79 -11.50
C LEU A 133 14.08 19.08 -10.76
N ALA A 134 14.52 20.13 -11.47
CA ALA A 134 14.79 21.43 -10.87
C ALA A 134 13.52 22.06 -10.25
N ARG A 135 12.36 21.93 -10.91
CA ARG A 135 11.07 22.41 -10.39
C ARG A 135 10.56 21.62 -9.20
N LEU A 136 10.80 20.30 -9.19
CA LEU A 136 10.51 19.45 -8.04
C LEU A 136 11.25 19.95 -6.79
N ASP A 137 12.48 20.44 -6.96
CA ASP A 137 13.38 20.81 -5.86
C ASP A 137 13.17 22.23 -5.36
N ALA A 138 12.72 23.12 -6.24
CA ALA A 138 12.47 24.52 -5.91
C ALA A 138 11.12 24.76 -5.19
N ALA A 139 10.21 23.79 -5.22
CA ALA A 139 8.85 23.96 -4.71
C ALA A 139 8.80 23.96 -3.16
N ALA A 140 7.95 24.82 -2.60
CA ALA A 140 7.81 24.98 -1.15
C ALA A 140 7.03 23.84 -0.49
N THR A 141 6.10 23.19 -1.21
CA THR A 141 5.26 22.12 -0.68
C THR A 141 5.40 20.84 -1.52
N PRO A 142 5.23 19.65 -0.93
CA PRO A 142 5.25 18.39 -1.67
C PRO A 142 4.23 18.30 -2.81
N THR A 143 3.04 18.85 -2.60
CA THR A 143 1.99 18.89 -3.62
C THR A 143 2.41 19.75 -4.79
N ASP A 144 2.89 20.97 -4.51
CA ASP A 144 3.34 21.90 -5.54
C ASP A 144 4.56 21.36 -6.27
N ALA A 145 5.46 20.64 -5.60
CA ALA A 145 6.62 20.01 -6.21
C ALA A 145 6.22 19.07 -7.34
N VAL A 146 5.29 18.15 -7.07
CA VAL A 146 4.85 17.16 -8.06
C VAL A 146 4.08 17.84 -9.20
N VAL A 147 3.23 18.82 -8.90
CA VAL A 147 2.48 19.57 -9.92
C VAL A 147 3.43 20.40 -10.79
N ALA A 148 4.39 21.10 -10.19
CA ALA A 148 5.36 21.94 -10.91
C ALA A 148 6.29 21.11 -11.79
N ALA A 149 6.75 19.95 -11.31
CA ALA A 149 7.54 19.03 -12.13
C ALA A 149 6.74 18.51 -13.34
N TRP A 150 5.48 18.14 -13.14
CA TRP A 150 4.60 17.69 -14.23
C TRP A 150 4.35 18.81 -15.26
N VAL A 151 3.98 20.01 -14.81
CA VAL A 151 3.76 21.16 -15.70
C VAL A 151 5.04 21.52 -16.45
N SER A 152 6.20 21.44 -15.81
CA SER A 152 7.49 21.68 -16.47
C SER A 152 7.78 20.71 -17.61
N LEU A 153 7.35 19.44 -17.52
CA LEU A 153 7.45 18.50 -18.63
C LEU A 153 6.54 18.92 -19.78
N GLU A 154 5.33 19.38 -19.48
CA GLU A 154 4.39 19.84 -20.50
C GLU A 154 4.87 21.11 -21.21
N ASP A 155 5.30 22.11 -20.45
CA ASP A 155 5.78 23.38 -20.98
C ASP A 155 7.04 23.20 -21.83
N ALA A 156 7.96 22.33 -21.39
CA ALA A 156 9.14 22.00 -22.15
C ALA A 156 8.76 21.29 -23.47
N ALA A 157 7.88 20.29 -23.42
CA ALA A 157 7.41 19.62 -24.64
C ALA A 157 6.75 20.62 -25.63
N ALA A 158 5.88 21.50 -25.13
CA ALA A 158 5.22 22.52 -25.94
C ALA A 158 6.21 23.48 -26.61
N THR A 159 7.27 23.88 -25.89
CA THR A 159 8.34 24.75 -26.43
C THR A 159 9.04 24.14 -27.65
N HIS A 160 9.03 22.81 -27.78
CA HIS A 160 9.63 22.07 -28.89
C HIS A 160 8.59 21.57 -29.91
N GLY A 161 7.40 22.19 -29.94
CA GLY A 161 6.35 21.92 -30.93
C GLY A 161 5.51 20.69 -30.65
N TRP A 162 5.70 20.04 -29.49
CA TRP A 162 4.83 18.98 -29.01
C TRP A 162 3.69 19.59 -28.20
N GLU A 163 2.68 20.05 -28.91
CA GLU A 163 1.52 20.67 -28.30
C GLU A 163 0.43 19.65 -27.94
N ARG A 164 -0.37 20.03 -26.95
CA ARG A 164 -1.56 19.29 -26.54
C ARG A 164 -2.70 19.60 -27.50
N HIS A 165 -3.44 18.58 -27.92
CA HIS A 165 -4.66 18.83 -28.69
C HIS A 165 -5.69 19.61 -27.85
N PRO A 166 -6.57 20.42 -28.46
CA PRO A 166 -7.54 21.24 -27.71
C PRO A 166 -8.43 20.44 -26.75
N SER A 167 -8.78 19.19 -27.10
CA SER A 167 -9.59 18.29 -26.29
C SER A 167 -8.79 17.30 -25.44
N GLU A 168 -7.47 17.24 -25.62
CA GLU A 168 -6.60 16.31 -24.90
C GLU A 168 -6.36 16.83 -23.49
N THR A 169 -6.49 15.93 -22.51
CA THR A 169 -6.20 16.24 -21.11
C THR A 169 -4.69 16.25 -20.85
N SER A 170 -4.27 16.95 -19.80
CA SER A 170 -2.87 16.97 -19.34
C SER A 170 -2.30 15.55 -19.14
N THR A 171 -3.08 14.63 -18.55
CA THR A 171 -2.65 13.23 -18.37
C THR A 171 -2.52 12.47 -19.68
N GLU A 172 -3.43 12.67 -20.64
CA GLU A 172 -3.34 12.03 -21.96
C GLU A 172 -2.13 12.55 -22.73
N PHE A 173 -1.91 13.87 -22.73
CA PHE A 173 -0.76 14.51 -23.36
C PHE A 173 0.57 13.94 -22.87
N THR A 174 0.82 13.94 -21.57
CA THR A 174 2.09 13.42 -21.02
C THR A 174 2.20 11.90 -21.19
N SER A 175 1.08 11.17 -21.22
CA SER A 175 1.10 9.73 -21.50
C SER A 175 1.50 9.45 -22.95
N ARG A 176 1.00 10.25 -23.90
CA ARG A 176 1.42 10.21 -25.32
C ARG A 176 2.88 10.62 -25.46
N LEU A 177 3.29 11.72 -24.83
CA LEU A 177 4.66 12.24 -24.80
C LEU A 177 5.67 11.18 -24.36
N LEU A 178 5.43 10.54 -23.21
CA LEU A 178 6.35 9.56 -22.65
C LEU A 178 6.18 8.18 -23.30
N GLY A 179 5.01 7.87 -23.85
CA GLY A 179 4.73 6.59 -24.52
C GLY A 179 5.44 6.41 -25.86
N VAL A 180 5.79 7.50 -26.53
CA VAL A 180 6.62 7.48 -27.77
C VAL A 180 8.13 7.55 -27.49
N SER A 181 8.53 7.57 -26.22
CA SER A 181 9.92 7.67 -25.78
C SER A 181 10.41 6.35 -25.14
N PRO A 182 11.73 6.14 -24.94
CA PRO A 182 12.23 4.99 -24.20
C PRO A 182 11.98 5.04 -22.68
N ALA A 183 11.18 5.99 -22.19
CA ALA A 183 10.85 6.14 -20.78
C ALA A 183 10.21 4.86 -20.19
N PRO A 184 10.69 4.33 -19.04
CA PRO A 184 10.18 3.07 -18.54
C PRO A 184 8.75 3.21 -17.97
N ALA A 185 7.83 2.36 -18.46
CA ALA A 185 6.41 2.41 -18.10
C ALA A 185 6.09 2.42 -16.59
N PRO A 186 6.81 1.67 -15.71
CA PRO A 186 6.56 1.74 -14.27
C PRO A 186 6.84 3.13 -13.65
N HIS A 187 7.82 3.86 -14.20
CA HIS A 187 8.22 5.17 -13.71
C HIS A 187 7.28 6.27 -14.24
N THR A 188 6.88 6.19 -15.51
CA THR A 188 5.86 7.09 -16.07
C THR A 188 4.50 6.91 -15.36
N ALA A 189 4.09 5.67 -15.07
CA ALA A 189 2.89 5.39 -14.28
C ALA A 189 2.98 5.91 -12.84
N THR A 190 4.16 5.81 -12.21
CA THR A 190 4.38 6.36 -10.87
C THR A 190 4.22 7.87 -10.86
N LEU A 191 4.86 8.56 -11.82
CA LEU A 191 4.78 10.02 -11.93
C LEU A 191 3.34 10.48 -12.16
N ARG A 192 2.62 9.83 -13.09
CA ARG A 192 1.20 10.08 -13.36
C ARG A 192 0.32 9.90 -12.12
N GLY A 193 0.52 8.82 -11.37
CA GLY A 193 -0.26 8.56 -10.17
C GLY A 193 -0.04 9.62 -9.08
N LEU A 194 1.19 10.11 -8.94
CA LEU A 194 1.53 11.17 -7.99
C LEU A 194 0.91 12.51 -8.40
N TYR A 195 0.94 12.85 -9.69
CA TYR A 195 0.27 14.04 -10.22
C TYR A 195 -1.24 13.99 -9.98
N GLN A 196 -1.88 12.86 -10.29
CA GLN A 196 -3.31 12.67 -10.06
C GLN A 196 -3.67 12.80 -8.58
N GLN A 197 -2.86 12.22 -7.69
CA GLN A 197 -3.04 12.39 -6.24
C GLN A 197 -2.94 13.86 -5.84
N ALA A 198 -1.92 14.57 -6.33
CA ALA A 198 -1.69 15.97 -6.02
C ALA A 198 -2.84 16.88 -6.49
N ARG A 199 -3.45 16.58 -7.64
CA ARG A 199 -4.44 17.47 -8.28
C ARG A 199 -5.89 17.14 -8.00
N PHE A 200 -6.22 15.86 -7.88
CA PHE A 200 -7.62 15.39 -7.86
C PHE A 200 -8.02 14.74 -6.55
N THR A 201 -7.16 14.77 -5.53
CA THR A 201 -7.48 14.23 -4.22
C THR A 201 -7.29 15.27 -3.13
N THR A 202 -8.03 15.10 -2.03
CA THR A 202 -7.84 15.86 -0.79
C THR A 202 -6.73 15.31 0.09
N HIS A 203 -6.08 14.21 -0.32
CA HIS A 203 -5.01 13.59 0.45
C HIS A 203 -3.69 14.30 0.13
N PRO A 204 -2.98 14.85 1.12
CA PRO A 204 -1.74 15.56 0.88
C PRO A 204 -0.67 14.63 0.30
N VAL A 205 0.15 15.15 -0.62
CA VAL A 205 1.37 14.48 -1.06
C VAL A 205 2.36 14.49 0.10
N ALA A 206 2.91 13.33 0.46
CA ALA A 206 3.89 13.25 1.53
C ALA A 206 5.31 13.56 1.00
N PRO A 207 6.26 13.98 1.85
CA PRO A 207 7.66 14.14 1.45
C PRO A 207 8.26 12.86 0.82
N GLY A 208 7.86 11.68 1.29
CA GLY A 208 8.28 10.41 0.70
C GLY A 208 7.73 10.15 -0.71
N ASP A 209 6.67 10.85 -1.11
CA ASP A 209 6.14 10.80 -2.47
C ASP A 209 6.91 11.74 -3.41
N VAL A 210 7.44 12.86 -2.91
CA VAL A 210 8.39 13.70 -3.68
C VAL A 210 9.65 12.91 -4.02
N ALA A 211 10.20 12.15 -3.05
CA ALA A 211 11.33 11.27 -3.30
C ALA A 211 11.01 10.20 -4.37
N ARG A 212 9.77 9.69 -4.40
CA ARG A 212 9.33 8.76 -5.45
C ARG A 212 9.19 9.42 -6.82
N ALA A 213 8.68 10.66 -6.87
CA ALA A 213 8.63 11.45 -8.09
C ALA A 213 10.04 11.67 -8.65
N ARG A 214 10.99 12.06 -7.78
CA ARG A 214 12.40 12.20 -8.14
C ARG A 214 12.97 10.92 -8.73
N THR A 215 12.83 9.79 -8.03
CA THR A 215 13.32 8.49 -8.54
C THR A 215 12.69 8.11 -9.89
N ALA A 216 11.41 8.45 -10.10
CA ALA A 216 10.76 8.22 -11.39
C ALA A 216 11.36 9.10 -12.49
N LEU A 217 11.53 10.40 -12.25
CA LEU A 217 12.15 11.33 -13.19
C LEU A 217 13.60 10.94 -13.52
N GLU A 218 14.42 10.60 -12.53
CA GLU A 218 15.80 10.14 -12.73
C GLU A 218 15.89 8.84 -13.54
N ALA A 219 14.93 7.93 -13.38
CA ALA A 219 14.86 6.72 -14.18
C ALA A 219 14.44 7.01 -15.63
N ILE A 220 13.55 7.99 -15.83
CA ILE A 220 13.19 8.46 -17.16
C ILE A 220 14.39 9.13 -17.83
N ALA A 221 15.09 10.05 -17.16
CA ALA A 221 16.29 10.71 -17.67
C ALA A 221 17.35 9.69 -18.13
N ARG A 222 17.68 8.70 -17.28
CA ARG A 222 18.65 7.65 -17.63
C ARG A 222 18.26 6.88 -18.89
N ALA A 223 16.99 6.55 -19.04
CA ALA A 223 16.50 5.84 -20.21
C ALA A 223 16.59 6.69 -21.49
N LEU A 224 16.33 7.99 -21.39
CA LEU A 224 16.44 8.94 -22.52
C LEU A 224 17.89 9.12 -22.97
N GLU A 225 18.84 9.07 -22.06
CA GLU A 225 20.26 9.13 -22.35
C GLU A 225 20.86 7.79 -22.84
N GLY A 226 20.06 6.72 -22.91
CA GLY A 226 20.54 5.38 -23.28
C GLY A 226 21.39 4.69 -22.19
N ARG A 227 21.32 5.16 -20.93
CA ARG A 227 21.98 4.51 -19.79
C ARG A 227 21.10 3.39 -19.23
N PRO A 228 21.63 2.18 -18.98
CA PRO A 228 20.85 1.08 -18.40
C PRO A 228 20.36 1.41 -16.98
N ALA A 229 19.18 0.87 -16.63
CA ALA A 229 18.45 1.13 -15.39
C ALA A 229 19.06 0.45 -14.16
#